data_AF-A0A3D5AV43-F1
#
_entry.id   AF-A0A3D5AV43-F1
#
_cell.length_a   1.000
_cell.length_b   1.000
_cell.length_c   1.000
_cell.angle_alpha   90.00
_cell.angle_beta   90.00
_cell.angle_gamma   90.00
#
_symmetry.space_group_name_H-M   'P 1'
#
loop_
_entity.id
_entity.type
_entity.pdbx_description
1 polymer ?
#
loop_
_entity_poly.entity_id
_entity_poly.type
_entity_poly.pdbx_seq_one_letter_code
_entity_poly.pdbx_strand_id
1 'polypeptide(L)'
;MQNAFWNGKGMTFGTGFASADDVIAHELTHGVTEHTSGLTYSSQSGAINESLSDIFGEFSDLTNGRGNDAAGVRWDMGEDLPASIGTIRSMSDPTRFSDPDKVTSSYWYVGTSNSAYVHINSGVGNKAAFLMTDGGTFNGQTITGLGLAKAAQIWWRAQNTLTSSATYAELNTVLPASCRALVTAGIGGLTSADCAEVDKIVRATEMHIMPRG
;
A
#
# COMPACT_ATOMS: atom_id res chain seq x y z
N MET A 1 9.95 16.28 17.87
CA MET A 1 9.46 15.87 16.54
C MET A 1 8.61 14.64 16.73
N GLN A 2 7.34 14.66 16.34
CA GLN A 2 6.45 13.49 16.30
C GLN A 2 6.29 13.08 14.84
N ASN A 3 7.38 12.62 14.23
CA ASN A 3 7.35 12.13 12.84
C ASN A 3 8.55 11.22 12.57
N ALA A 4 8.45 10.41 11.52
CA ALA A 4 9.57 9.81 10.82
C ALA A 4 9.56 10.29 9.36
N PHE A 5 10.71 10.30 8.69
CA PHE A 5 10.78 10.62 7.26
C PHE A 5 12.12 10.18 6.64
N TRP A 6 12.06 9.77 5.37
CA TRP A 6 13.19 9.73 4.44
C TRP A 6 13.54 11.13 3.92
N ASN A 7 14.82 11.51 3.92
CA ASN A 7 15.26 12.84 3.51
C ASN A 7 16.09 12.88 2.20
N GLY A 8 16.09 11.80 1.42
CA GLY A 8 16.92 11.63 0.21
C GLY A 8 18.33 11.08 0.48
N LYS A 9 18.76 10.99 1.75
CA LYS A 9 20.07 10.44 2.15
C LYS A 9 19.98 9.38 3.23
N GLY A 10 18.97 9.46 4.09
CA GLY A 10 18.76 8.56 5.21
C GLY A 10 17.40 8.77 5.85
N MET A 11 17.05 7.82 6.73
CA MET A 11 15.85 7.87 7.55
C MET A 11 16.10 8.70 8.81
N THR A 12 15.13 9.53 9.20
CA THR A 12 15.14 10.29 10.46
C THR A 12 13.93 9.89 11.29
N PHE A 13 14.13 9.57 12.57
CA PHE A 13 13.07 9.18 13.48
C PHE A 13 12.98 10.15 14.66
N GLY A 14 11.80 10.71 14.88
CA GLY A 14 11.45 11.32 16.15
C GLY A 14 11.49 10.29 17.28
N THR A 15 11.63 10.76 18.52
CA THR A 15 11.68 9.89 19.70
C THR A 15 10.48 8.93 19.72
N GLY A 16 10.77 7.64 19.75
CA GLY A 16 9.75 6.57 19.79
C GLY A 16 9.28 6.06 18.42
N PHE A 17 9.55 6.74 17.31
CA PHE A 17 9.11 6.26 15.98
C PHE A 17 9.90 5.04 15.47
N ALA A 18 11.13 4.85 15.97
CA ALA A 18 11.93 3.67 15.64
C ALA A 18 11.57 2.44 16.49
N SER A 19 10.44 2.44 17.22
CA SER A 19 9.95 1.25 17.92
C SER A 19 9.07 0.35 17.04
N ALA A 20 8.41 0.93 16.04
CA ALA A 20 7.55 0.23 15.09
C ALA A 20 8.37 -0.08 13.83
N ASP A 21 8.50 -1.35 13.50
CA ASP A 21 9.33 -1.84 12.41
C ASP A 21 8.69 -1.66 11.04
N ASP A 22 7.36 -1.72 10.96
CA ASP A 22 6.57 -1.28 9.81
C ASP A 22 6.86 0.19 9.44
N VAL A 23 6.99 1.09 10.42
CA VAL A 23 7.37 2.50 10.23
C VAL A 23 8.81 2.62 9.77
N ILE A 24 9.74 1.82 10.32
CA ILE A 24 11.13 1.82 9.84
C ILE A 24 11.20 1.38 8.37
N ALA A 25 10.50 0.30 8.03
CA ALA A 25 10.48 -0.25 6.68
C ALA A 25 9.71 0.64 5.70
N HIS A 26 8.68 1.35 6.16
CA HIS A 26 8.00 2.42 5.41
C HIS A 26 9.00 3.50 4.99
N GLU A 27 9.78 4.05 5.94
CA GLU A 27 10.76 5.09 5.62
C GLU A 27 11.87 4.60 4.68
N LEU A 28 12.30 3.35 4.82
CA LEU A 28 13.26 2.76 3.88
C LEU A 28 12.66 2.64 2.47
N THR A 29 11.37 2.30 2.38
CA THR A 29 10.67 2.10 1.12
C THR A 29 10.50 3.38 0.32
N HIS A 30 10.41 4.55 0.96
CA HIS A 30 10.54 5.83 0.24
C HIS A 30 11.86 5.93 -0.53
N GLY A 31 12.98 5.52 0.10
CA GLY A 31 14.29 5.49 -0.56
C GLY A 31 14.36 4.49 -1.71
N VAL A 32 13.72 3.32 -1.56
CA VAL A 32 13.56 2.34 -2.66
C VAL A 32 12.74 2.94 -3.80
N THR A 33 11.66 3.66 -3.48
CA THR A 33 10.80 4.31 -4.46
C THR A 33 11.54 5.39 -5.25
N GLU A 34 12.35 6.20 -4.58
CA GLU A 34 13.23 7.18 -5.23
C GLU A 34 14.15 6.55 -6.28
N HIS A 35 14.66 5.33 -6.02
CA HIS A 35 15.61 4.63 -6.90
C HIS A 35 14.96 3.61 -7.86
N THR A 36 13.62 3.53 -7.90
CA THR A 36 12.88 2.62 -8.79
C THR A 36 11.90 3.39 -9.68
N SER A 37 10.61 3.47 -9.31
CA SER A 37 9.60 4.21 -10.07
C SER A 37 9.79 5.73 -10.04
N GLY A 38 10.48 6.26 -9.03
CA GLY A 38 10.68 7.69 -8.86
C GLY A 38 9.36 8.44 -8.68
N LEU A 39 8.35 7.82 -8.05
CA LEU A 39 7.02 8.41 -7.86
C LEU A 39 7.11 9.79 -7.22
N THR A 40 6.65 10.79 -7.95
CA THR A 40 6.56 12.17 -7.48
C THR A 40 5.66 12.21 -6.26
N TYR A 41 6.16 12.78 -5.16
CA TYR A 41 5.44 12.85 -3.89
C TYR A 41 4.35 13.93 -3.88
N SER A 42 3.40 13.82 -4.81
CA SER A 42 2.26 14.70 -4.94
C SER A 42 1.08 14.02 -5.61
N SER A 43 -0.14 14.45 -5.26
CA SER A 43 -1.37 13.96 -5.88
C SER A 43 -1.44 12.41 -5.85
N GLN A 44 -1.95 11.77 -6.91
CA GLN A 44 -2.09 10.31 -6.94
C GLN A 44 -0.75 9.57 -6.92
N SER A 45 0.31 10.07 -7.57
CA SER A 45 1.62 9.42 -7.52
C SER A 45 2.19 9.43 -6.11
N GLY A 46 1.95 10.50 -5.34
CA GLY A 46 2.34 10.57 -3.94
C GLY A 46 1.52 9.65 -3.05
N ALA A 47 0.21 9.53 -3.30
CA ALA A 47 -0.64 8.56 -2.58
C ALA A 47 -0.22 7.11 -2.85
N ILE A 48 0.20 6.81 -4.08
CA ILE A 48 0.76 5.50 -4.43
C ILE A 48 2.12 5.29 -3.77
N ASN A 49 2.97 6.33 -3.68
CA ASN A 49 4.26 6.28 -2.97
C ASN A 49 4.08 5.96 -1.47
N GLU A 50 3.16 6.66 -0.80
CA GLU A 50 2.75 6.36 0.59
C GLU A 50 2.24 4.92 0.72
N SER A 51 1.35 4.50 -0.18
CA SER A 51 0.80 3.15 -0.13
C SER A 51 1.85 2.07 -0.32
N LEU A 52 2.80 2.25 -1.26
CA LEU A 52 3.91 1.31 -1.43
C LEU A 52 4.77 1.22 -0.18
N SER A 53 4.96 2.34 0.51
CA SER A 53 5.72 2.40 1.76
C SER A 53 5.00 1.67 2.90
N ASP A 54 3.68 1.83 3.02
CA ASP A 54 2.85 1.00 3.93
C ASP A 54 2.91 -0.48 3.56
N ILE A 55 2.76 -0.82 2.27
CA ILE A 55 2.72 -2.21 1.80
C ILE A 55 4.02 -2.96 2.11
N PHE A 56 5.18 -2.37 1.79
CA PHE A 56 6.46 -3.02 2.08
C PHE A 56 6.85 -2.90 3.55
N GLY A 57 6.38 -1.86 4.25
CA GLY A 57 6.45 -1.75 5.70
C GLY A 57 5.79 -2.94 6.38
N GLU A 58 4.51 -3.12 6.11
CA GLU A 58 3.68 -4.21 6.62
C GLU A 58 4.20 -5.58 6.16
N PHE A 59 4.58 -5.76 4.90
CA PHE A 59 5.18 -7.04 4.47
C PHE A 59 6.48 -7.37 5.23
N SER A 60 7.26 -6.37 5.62
CA SER A 60 8.45 -6.56 6.44
C SER A 60 8.08 -6.94 7.87
N ASP A 61 7.09 -6.28 8.46
CA ASP A 61 6.59 -6.59 9.80
C ASP A 61 6.08 -8.04 9.88
N LEU A 62 5.11 -8.37 9.03
CA LEU A 62 4.47 -9.69 8.92
C LEU A 62 5.42 -10.88 8.66
N THR A 63 6.67 -10.65 8.30
CA THR A 63 7.64 -11.69 7.96
C THR A 63 8.87 -11.74 8.86
N ASN A 64 9.11 -10.74 9.71
CA ASN A 64 10.33 -10.67 10.49
C ASN A 64 10.19 -11.30 11.90
N GLY A 65 8.96 -11.55 12.35
CA GLY A 65 8.66 -12.20 13.63
C GLY A 65 8.91 -11.32 14.86
N ARG A 66 8.82 -10.00 14.69
CA ARG A 66 8.85 -8.99 15.75
C ARG A 66 7.48 -8.30 15.78
N GLY A 67 7.37 -7.33 16.66
CA GLY A 67 6.17 -6.53 16.76
C GLY A 67 4.89 -7.27 17.14
N ASN A 68 3.75 -6.65 16.88
CA ASN A 68 2.44 -7.15 17.23
C ASN A 68 1.58 -7.51 16.01
N ASP A 69 1.88 -8.65 15.39
CA ASP A 69 1.12 -9.23 14.28
C ASP A 69 -0.23 -9.87 14.66
N ALA A 70 -0.80 -9.58 15.83
CA ALA A 70 -2.04 -10.22 16.27
C ALA A 70 -3.18 -9.93 15.28
N ALA A 71 -4.08 -10.89 15.07
CA ALA A 71 -5.11 -10.81 14.01
C ALA A 71 -5.97 -9.53 14.02
N GLY A 72 -6.09 -8.83 15.16
CA GLY A 72 -6.82 -7.56 15.27
C GLY A 72 -6.05 -6.32 14.82
N VAL A 73 -4.73 -6.40 14.67
CA VAL A 73 -3.82 -5.30 14.30
C VAL A 73 -2.81 -5.68 13.21
N ARG A 74 -2.86 -6.90 12.69
CA ARG A 74 -2.04 -7.46 11.59
C ARG A 74 -1.98 -6.62 10.29
N TRP A 75 -2.76 -5.55 10.18
CA TRP A 75 -2.80 -4.69 8.99
C TRP A 75 -2.95 -3.23 9.42
N ASP A 76 -2.55 -2.91 10.66
CA ASP A 76 -2.66 -1.59 11.27
C ASP A 76 -1.24 -1.00 11.29
N MET A 77 -1.02 0.11 10.59
CA MET A 77 0.29 0.76 10.56
C MET A 77 0.57 1.49 11.89
N GLY A 78 1.74 1.29 12.46
CA GLY A 78 2.26 1.97 13.64
C GLY A 78 1.60 1.52 14.94
N GLU A 79 0.98 0.35 14.98
CA GLU A 79 0.44 -0.29 16.16
C GLU A 79 1.49 -0.52 17.27
N ASP A 80 2.76 -0.64 16.91
CA ASP A 80 3.90 -0.72 17.85
C ASP A 80 4.56 0.62 18.20
N LEU A 81 3.97 1.73 17.75
CA LEU A 81 4.37 3.06 18.22
C LEU A 81 4.01 3.26 19.69
N PRO A 82 4.69 4.18 20.41
CA PRO A 82 4.31 4.53 21.77
C PRO A 82 2.81 4.81 21.89
N ALA A 83 2.18 4.35 22.96
CA ALA A 83 0.72 4.47 23.16
C ALA A 83 0.18 5.91 23.09
N SER A 84 1.04 6.93 23.23
CA SER A 84 0.70 8.34 23.02
C SER A 84 0.46 8.72 21.55
N ILE A 85 0.91 7.89 20.61
CA ILE A 85 0.74 8.01 19.16
C ILE A 85 -0.25 6.93 18.71
N GLY A 86 0.07 5.66 18.98
CA GLY A 86 -0.72 4.49 18.57
C GLY A 86 -0.79 4.30 17.06
N THR A 87 -1.64 3.38 16.64
CA THR A 87 -1.93 3.09 15.22
C THR A 87 -2.35 4.35 14.47
N ILE A 88 -1.77 4.55 13.29
CA ILE A 88 -1.98 5.74 12.47
C ILE A 88 -2.85 5.48 11.23
N ARG A 89 -2.88 4.24 10.72
CA ARG A 89 -3.69 3.82 9.56
C ARG A 89 -4.10 2.35 9.71
N SER A 90 -5.10 1.93 8.95
CA SER A 90 -5.51 0.54 8.84
C SER A 90 -5.60 0.17 7.37
N MET A 91 -4.78 -0.78 6.91
CA MET A 91 -4.77 -1.25 5.52
C MET A 91 -5.98 -2.15 5.23
N SER A 92 -6.42 -2.93 6.22
CA SER A 92 -7.57 -3.83 6.08
C SER A 92 -8.91 -3.09 6.10
N ASP A 93 -9.03 -2.01 6.87
CA ASP A 93 -10.18 -1.11 6.90
C ASP A 93 -9.71 0.36 7.01
N PRO A 94 -9.34 1.00 5.89
CA PRO A 94 -8.89 2.40 5.89
C PRO A 94 -9.91 3.38 6.48
N THR A 95 -11.21 3.04 6.41
CA THR A 95 -12.27 3.94 6.86
C THR A 95 -12.28 4.16 8.38
N ARG A 96 -11.65 3.26 9.16
CA ARG A 96 -11.41 3.45 10.61
C ARG A 96 -10.64 4.75 10.91
N PHE A 97 -9.81 5.21 9.97
CA PHE A 97 -8.99 6.42 10.09
C PHE A 97 -9.45 7.54 9.15
N SER A 98 -10.67 7.42 8.59
CA SER A 98 -11.20 8.36 7.59
C SER A 98 -10.40 8.39 6.28
N ASP A 99 -9.76 7.28 5.93
CA ASP A 99 -9.09 7.10 4.65
C ASP A 99 -10.01 6.35 3.65
N PRO A 100 -9.93 6.64 2.34
CA PRO A 100 -10.67 5.92 1.31
C PRO A 100 -10.20 4.47 1.14
N ASP A 101 -11.16 3.55 1.10
CA ASP A 101 -11.00 2.12 0.82
C ASP A 101 -11.13 1.77 -0.69
N LYS A 102 -11.58 2.73 -1.49
CA LYS A 102 -11.73 2.70 -2.96
C LYS A 102 -11.73 4.12 -3.51
N VAL A 103 -11.48 4.29 -4.80
CA VAL A 103 -11.35 5.61 -5.43
C VAL A 103 -12.61 6.48 -5.26
N THR A 104 -13.82 5.92 -5.31
CA THR A 104 -15.05 6.73 -5.15
C THR A 104 -15.56 6.83 -3.71
N SER A 105 -14.76 6.38 -2.72
CA SER A 105 -15.11 6.48 -1.31
C SER A 105 -15.44 7.93 -0.91
N SER A 106 -16.38 8.11 0.02
CA SER A 106 -16.70 9.43 0.58
C SER A 106 -15.54 10.06 1.34
N TYR A 107 -14.56 9.25 1.74
CA TYR A 107 -13.32 9.68 2.40
C TYR A 107 -12.23 10.13 1.42
N TRP A 108 -12.44 10.01 0.11
CA TRP A 108 -11.46 10.49 -0.88
C TRP A 108 -11.17 11.99 -0.68
N TYR A 109 -9.90 12.31 -0.42
CA TYR A 109 -9.49 13.67 -0.11
C TYR A 109 -9.34 14.51 -1.38
N VAL A 110 -10.04 15.65 -1.41
CA VAL A 110 -10.05 16.62 -2.51
C VAL A 110 -9.51 18.00 -2.11
N GLY A 111 -8.93 18.10 -0.91
CA GLY A 111 -8.37 19.37 -0.43
C GLY A 111 -7.00 19.69 -1.05
N THR A 112 -6.43 20.83 -0.65
CA THR A 112 -5.18 21.37 -1.23
C THR A 112 -3.92 20.98 -0.47
N SER A 113 -4.04 20.37 0.72
CA SER A 113 -2.87 19.91 1.47
C SER A 113 -2.27 18.68 0.80
N ASN A 114 -1.08 18.82 0.24
CA ASN A 114 -0.38 17.70 -0.40
C ASN A 114 -0.11 16.56 0.58
N SER A 115 0.37 16.89 1.79
CA SER A 115 0.62 15.89 2.84
C SER A 115 -0.67 15.15 3.22
N ALA A 116 -1.79 15.85 3.39
CA ALA A 116 -3.07 15.17 3.65
C ALA A 116 -3.49 14.31 2.45
N TYR A 117 -3.35 14.81 1.23
CA TYR A 117 -3.74 14.08 0.03
C TYR A 117 -3.02 12.74 -0.09
N VAL A 118 -1.69 12.72 0.07
CA VAL A 118 -0.90 11.50 -0.16
C VAL A 118 -1.16 10.46 0.93
N HIS A 119 -1.19 10.86 2.21
CA HIS A 119 -1.39 9.92 3.33
C HIS A 119 -2.84 9.43 3.42
N ILE A 120 -3.83 10.28 3.11
CA ILE A 120 -5.24 9.87 3.16
C ILE A 120 -5.53 8.95 1.97
N ASN A 121 -5.25 9.42 0.74
CA ASN A 121 -5.66 8.68 -0.45
C ASN A 121 -4.88 7.36 -0.66
N SER A 122 -3.75 7.14 0.03
CA SER A 122 -3.00 5.88 0.01
C SER A 122 -3.85 4.67 0.45
N GLY A 123 -4.91 4.89 1.25
CA GLY A 123 -5.85 3.87 1.70
C GLY A 123 -6.40 2.97 0.59
N VAL A 124 -6.55 3.49 -0.63
CA VAL A 124 -7.02 2.69 -1.79
C VAL A 124 -6.02 1.61 -2.18
N GLY A 125 -4.73 1.94 -2.20
CA GLY A 125 -3.66 0.99 -2.47
C GLY A 125 -3.48 0.01 -1.30
N ASN A 126 -3.59 0.50 -0.06
CA ASN A 126 -3.49 -0.31 1.14
C ASN A 126 -4.59 -1.39 1.19
N LYS A 127 -5.85 -0.99 0.92
CA LYS A 127 -6.97 -1.93 0.82
C LYS A 127 -6.75 -2.96 -0.28
N ALA A 128 -6.19 -2.56 -1.42
CA ALA A 128 -5.87 -3.48 -2.51
C ALA A 128 -4.80 -4.52 -2.09
N ALA A 129 -3.78 -4.11 -1.34
CA ALA A 129 -2.74 -5.02 -0.86
C ALA A 129 -3.26 -6.01 0.19
N PHE A 130 -4.09 -5.55 1.13
CA PHE A 130 -4.81 -6.42 2.06
C PHE A 130 -5.63 -7.48 1.30
N LEU A 131 -6.48 -7.04 0.36
CA LEU A 131 -7.33 -7.95 -0.43
C LEU A 131 -6.49 -8.91 -1.30
N MET A 132 -5.35 -8.47 -1.82
CA MET A 132 -4.44 -9.34 -2.58
C MET A 132 -3.82 -10.42 -1.70
N THR A 133 -3.53 -10.10 -0.45
CA THR A 133 -2.82 -11.00 0.45
C THR A 133 -3.78 -11.97 1.11
N ASP A 134 -4.79 -11.45 1.80
CA ASP A 134 -5.68 -12.22 2.68
C ASP A 134 -7.05 -12.51 2.03
N GLY A 135 -7.39 -11.81 0.94
CA GLY A 135 -8.68 -11.96 0.27
C GLY A 135 -9.82 -11.27 1.03
N GLY A 136 -11.05 -11.68 0.70
CA GLY A 136 -12.27 -11.17 1.31
C GLY A 136 -13.32 -10.73 0.30
N THR A 137 -14.42 -10.19 0.82
CA THR A 137 -15.50 -9.64 -0.01
C THR A 137 -15.54 -8.13 0.13
N PHE A 138 -15.38 -7.41 -0.99
CA PHE A 138 -15.40 -5.96 -1.00
C PHE A 138 -15.98 -5.45 -2.32
N ASN A 139 -16.86 -4.45 -2.24
CA ASN A 139 -17.46 -3.77 -3.39
C ASN A 139 -18.00 -4.72 -4.48
N GLY A 140 -18.76 -5.74 -4.07
CA GLY A 140 -19.36 -6.73 -4.97
C GLY A 140 -18.40 -7.77 -5.56
N GLN A 141 -17.11 -7.76 -5.17
CA GLN A 141 -16.12 -8.76 -5.55
C GLN A 141 -15.84 -9.70 -4.38
N THR A 142 -15.74 -11.00 -4.66
CA THR A 142 -15.22 -12.00 -3.71
C THR A 142 -13.87 -12.48 -4.20
N ILE A 143 -12.85 -12.22 -3.39
CA ILE A 143 -11.43 -12.37 -3.71
C ILE A 143 -10.86 -13.50 -2.86
N THR A 144 -10.22 -14.45 -3.54
CA THR A 144 -9.38 -15.45 -2.85
C THR A 144 -8.00 -14.84 -2.66
N GLY A 145 -7.51 -14.79 -1.41
CA GLY A 145 -6.18 -14.26 -1.11
C GLY A 145 -5.08 -15.07 -1.80
N LEU A 146 -4.09 -14.38 -2.36
CA LEU A 146 -2.94 -15.00 -3.00
C LEU A 146 -1.87 -15.44 -1.98
N GLY A 147 -1.94 -14.90 -0.77
CA GLY A 147 -0.90 -15.00 0.25
C GLY A 147 0.27 -14.04 0.02
N LEU A 148 0.98 -13.75 1.11
CA LEU A 148 2.01 -12.70 1.19
C LEU A 148 3.11 -12.88 0.14
N ALA A 149 3.63 -14.10 -0.01
CA ALA A 149 4.73 -14.38 -0.94
C ALA A 149 4.40 -14.01 -2.39
N LYS A 150 3.17 -14.27 -2.85
CA LYS A 150 2.74 -13.91 -4.21
C LYS A 150 2.42 -12.42 -4.34
N ALA A 151 1.74 -11.86 -3.35
CA ALA A 151 1.41 -10.43 -3.32
C ALA A 151 2.68 -9.57 -3.38
N ALA A 152 3.70 -9.90 -2.59
CA ALA A 152 4.99 -9.21 -2.58
C ALA A 152 5.67 -9.21 -3.96
N GLN A 153 5.62 -10.31 -4.72
CA GLN A 153 6.20 -10.36 -6.06
C GLN A 153 5.48 -9.43 -7.05
N ILE A 154 4.14 -9.37 -6.97
CA ILE A 154 3.33 -8.50 -7.83
C ILE A 154 3.60 -7.04 -7.51
N TRP A 155 3.55 -6.65 -6.23
CA TRP A 155 3.82 -5.29 -5.79
C TRP A 155 5.26 -4.85 -6.08
N TRP A 156 6.25 -5.74 -5.89
CA TRP A 156 7.63 -5.45 -6.26
C TRP A 156 7.80 -5.20 -7.75
N ARG A 157 7.15 -6.00 -8.59
CA ARG A 157 7.19 -5.76 -10.04
C ARG A 157 6.46 -4.46 -10.41
N ALA A 158 5.34 -4.16 -9.78
CA ALA A 158 4.61 -2.91 -10.00
C ALA A 158 5.45 -1.69 -9.62
N GLN A 159 6.10 -1.70 -8.45
CA GLN A 159 7.06 -0.69 -8.00
C GLN A 159 8.13 -0.36 -9.04
N ASN A 160 8.58 -1.35 -9.80
CA ASN A 160 9.62 -1.20 -10.83
C ASN A 160 9.07 -0.92 -12.24
N THR A 161 7.73 -0.84 -12.39
CA THR A 161 7.06 -0.62 -13.68
C THR A 161 6.33 0.72 -13.74
N LEU A 162 5.86 1.22 -12.60
CA LEU A 162 5.15 2.50 -12.51
C LEU A 162 6.01 3.67 -12.99
N THR A 163 5.37 4.63 -13.65
CA THR A 163 5.98 5.91 -13.99
C THR A 163 6.01 6.85 -12.79
N SER A 164 6.90 7.85 -12.83
CA SER A 164 7.01 8.86 -11.76
C SER A 164 5.75 9.72 -11.57
N SER A 165 4.86 9.74 -12.56
CA SER A 165 3.57 10.46 -12.54
C SER A 165 2.37 9.52 -12.44
N ALA A 166 2.57 8.27 -12.01
CA ALA A 166 1.52 7.26 -12.04
C ALA A 166 0.26 7.71 -11.27
N THR A 167 -0.87 7.26 -11.78
CA THR A 167 -2.20 7.46 -11.19
C THR A 167 -2.79 6.12 -10.78
N TYR A 168 -3.90 6.11 -10.04
CA TYR A 168 -4.61 4.85 -9.77
C TYR A 168 -5.09 4.19 -11.05
N ALA A 169 -5.39 4.95 -12.11
CA ALA A 169 -5.70 4.39 -13.43
C ALA A 169 -4.50 3.65 -14.04
N GLU A 170 -3.28 4.13 -13.83
CA GLU A 170 -2.07 3.40 -14.22
C GLU A 170 -1.90 2.14 -13.35
N LEU A 171 -2.04 2.27 -12.03
CA LEU A 171 -1.91 1.15 -11.09
C LEU A 171 -2.93 0.03 -11.37
N ASN A 172 -4.16 0.39 -11.76
CA ASN A 172 -5.22 -0.51 -12.24
C ASN A 172 -4.75 -1.42 -13.39
N THR A 173 -3.85 -0.91 -14.24
CA THR A 173 -3.29 -1.68 -15.37
C THR A 173 -1.99 -2.40 -15.01
N VAL A 174 -1.12 -1.75 -14.23
CA VAL A 174 0.21 -2.26 -13.89
C VAL A 174 0.13 -3.47 -12.96
N LEU A 175 -0.79 -3.51 -11.99
CA LEU A 175 -0.93 -4.65 -11.09
C LEU A 175 -1.30 -5.95 -11.85
N PRO A 176 -2.40 -5.99 -12.64
CA PRO A 176 -2.70 -7.15 -13.45
C PRO A 176 -1.62 -7.50 -14.48
N ALA A 177 -1.01 -6.50 -15.13
CA ALA A 177 0.08 -6.73 -16.10
C ALA A 177 1.31 -7.34 -15.42
N SER A 178 1.64 -6.90 -14.21
CA SER A 178 2.73 -7.43 -13.40
C SER A 178 2.50 -8.89 -13.05
N CYS A 179 1.29 -9.24 -12.58
CA CYS A 179 0.93 -10.63 -12.32
C CYS A 179 1.10 -11.50 -13.58
N ARG A 180 0.52 -11.09 -14.71
CA ARG A 180 0.59 -11.86 -15.96
C ARG A 180 2.03 -12.04 -16.46
N ALA A 181 2.87 -11.02 -16.31
CA ALA A 181 4.28 -11.12 -16.67
C ALA A 181 5.05 -12.10 -15.77
N LEU A 182 4.74 -12.14 -14.47
CA LEU A 182 5.34 -13.10 -13.53
C LEU A 182 4.90 -14.54 -13.81
N VAL A 183 3.62 -14.75 -14.20
CA VAL A 183 3.12 -16.05 -14.68
C VAL A 183 3.91 -16.52 -15.90
N THR A 184 4.06 -15.67 -16.91
CA THR A 184 4.83 -15.99 -18.13
C THR A 184 6.29 -16.29 -17.82
N ALA A 185 6.87 -15.59 -16.84
CA ALA A 185 8.25 -15.81 -16.41
C ALA A 185 8.43 -17.03 -15.49
N GLY A 186 7.35 -17.65 -15.01
CA GLY A 186 7.41 -18.75 -14.04
C GLY A 186 7.93 -18.33 -12.66
N ILE A 187 7.75 -17.05 -12.26
CA ILE A 187 8.26 -16.50 -11.01
C ILE A 187 7.18 -16.54 -9.92
N GLY A 188 7.58 -16.89 -8.69
CA GLY A 188 6.72 -16.78 -7.50
C GLY A 188 5.57 -17.78 -7.42
N GLY A 189 5.52 -18.78 -8.31
CA GLY A 189 4.42 -19.76 -8.35
C GLY A 189 3.06 -19.14 -8.69
N LEU A 190 3.07 -17.97 -9.35
CA LEU A 190 1.87 -17.28 -9.81
C LEU A 190 1.22 -18.03 -10.97
N THR A 191 -0.10 -18.04 -10.99
CA THR A 191 -0.93 -18.70 -11.99
C THR A 191 -1.90 -17.70 -12.64
N SER A 192 -2.52 -18.08 -13.76
CA SER A 192 -3.58 -17.27 -14.37
C SER A 192 -4.79 -17.07 -13.45
N ALA A 193 -5.06 -18.00 -12.53
CA ALA A 193 -6.10 -17.85 -11.53
C ALA A 193 -5.76 -16.75 -10.52
N ASP A 194 -4.50 -16.68 -10.06
CA ASP A 194 -4.05 -15.58 -9.20
C ASP A 194 -4.25 -14.22 -9.88
N CYS A 195 -3.95 -14.10 -11.19
CA CYS A 195 -4.15 -12.84 -11.90
C CYS A 195 -5.62 -12.47 -12.10
N ALA A 196 -6.52 -13.46 -12.16
CA ALA A 196 -7.96 -13.18 -12.18
C ALA A 196 -8.44 -12.56 -10.85
N GLU A 197 -7.84 -12.96 -9.72
CA GLU A 197 -8.07 -12.31 -8.42
C GLU A 197 -7.51 -10.89 -8.39
N VAL A 198 -6.32 -10.64 -8.97
CA VAL A 198 -5.77 -9.27 -9.13
C VAL A 198 -6.70 -8.39 -9.96
N ASP A 199 -7.28 -8.91 -11.04
CA ASP A 199 -8.27 -8.19 -11.84
C ASP A 199 -9.53 -7.83 -11.02
N LYS A 200 -9.96 -8.70 -10.09
CA LYS A 200 -11.09 -8.38 -9.18
C LYS A 200 -10.70 -7.30 -8.19
N ILE A 201 -9.48 -7.33 -7.66
CA ILE A 201 -9.01 -6.37 -6.64
C ILE A 201 -9.03 -4.95 -7.19
N VAL A 202 -8.47 -4.71 -8.37
CA VAL A 202 -8.46 -3.36 -8.97
C VAL A 202 -9.87 -2.87 -9.36
N ARG A 203 -10.80 -3.79 -9.63
CA ARG A 203 -12.23 -3.48 -9.79
C ARG A 203 -12.88 -3.13 -8.45
N ALA A 204 -12.61 -3.92 -7.40
CA ALA A 204 -13.18 -3.73 -6.06
C ALA A 204 -12.78 -2.37 -5.47
N THR A 205 -11.53 -1.96 -5.66
CA THR A 205 -11.00 -0.66 -5.22
C THR A 205 -11.21 0.47 -6.23
N GLU A 206 -11.87 0.18 -7.36
CA GLU A 206 -12.29 1.17 -8.37
C GLU A 206 -11.14 1.98 -8.96
N MET A 207 -9.93 1.42 -9.03
CA MET A 207 -8.75 2.12 -9.53
C MET A 207 -8.88 2.59 -10.99
N HIS A 208 -9.81 2.00 -11.75
CA HIS A 208 -10.14 2.40 -13.12
C HIS A 208 -11.03 3.65 -13.22
N ILE A 209 -11.64 4.09 -12.12
CA ILE A 209 -12.54 5.25 -12.09
C ILE A 209 -11.71 6.52 -11.86
N MET A 210 -12.10 7.61 -12.52
CA MET A 210 -11.53 8.92 -12.21
C MET A 210 -12.03 9.39 -10.84
N PRO A 211 -11.14 9.77 -9.91
CA PRO A 211 -11.55 10.26 -8.60
C PRO A 211 -12.44 11.50 -8.71
N ARG A 212 -13.27 11.71 -7.69
CA ARG A 212 -14.07 12.94 -7.57
C ARG A 212 -13.11 14.09 -7.21
N GLY A 213 -13.21 15.22 -7.90
CA GLY A 213 -12.38 16.40 -7.65
C GLY A 213 -11.82 16.97 -8.94
#